data_AF-A0AAD6NZW0-F1
#
_entry.id   AF-A0AAD6NZW0-F1
#
_cell.length_a   1.000
_cell.length_b   1.000
_cell.length_c   1.000
_cell.angle_alpha   90.00
_cell.angle_beta   90.00
_cell.angle_gamma   90.00
#
_symmetry.space_group_name_H-M   'P 1'
#
loop_
_entity.id
_entity.type
_entity.pdbx_description
1 polymer ?
#
loop_
_entity_poly.entity_id
_entity_poly.type
_entity_poly.pdbx_seq_one_letter_code
_entity_poly.pdbx_strand_id
1 'polypeptide(L)'
;MVYSFKVISSTSLFLIMISCLNIAASQNLCSNTVCSLNEPVIRFPFRIQNRQSKSCGYPGFEISCGSSNETILELPFSGKFVVQAIDYDRQEIRINDQEKLPCRSNPFA
;
A
#
# COMPACT_ATOMS: atom_id res chain seq x y z
N MET A 1 -31.78 -27.32 12.93
CA MET A 1 -31.29 -26.22 12.08
C MET A 1 -30.83 -26.84 10.78
N VAL A 2 -31.51 -26.51 9.67
CA VAL A 2 -31.24 -27.11 8.36
C VAL A 2 -30.44 -26.09 7.57
N TYR A 3 -29.20 -26.42 7.24
CA TYR A 3 -28.38 -25.57 6.38
C TYR A 3 -28.46 -26.10 4.95
N SER A 4 -29.16 -25.36 4.09
CA SER A 4 -29.20 -25.64 2.67
C SER A 4 -28.01 -24.98 1.99
N PHE A 5 -27.00 -25.78 1.64
CA PHE A 5 -25.93 -25.33 0.75
C PHE A 5 -26.45 -25.38 -0.68
N LYS A 6 -26.80 -24.21 -1.23
CA LYS A 6 -26.96 -24.07 -2.69
C LYS A 6 -25.58 -24.21 -3.30
N VAL A 7 -25.39 -25.21 -4.15
CA VAL A 7 -24.23 -25.29 -5.04
C VAL A 7 -24.31 -24.06 -5.94
N ILE A 8 -23.58 -23.01 -5.56
CA ILE A 8 -23.38 -21.86 -6.43
C ILE A 8 -22.77 -22.45 -7.70
N SER A 9 -23.56 -22.40 -8.78
CA SER A 9 -23.24 -23.01 -10.08
C SER A 9 -21.74 -22.90 -10.35
N SER A 10 -21.09 -23.99 -10.78
CA SER A 10 -19.65 -24.01 -11.09
C SER A 10 -19.22 -22.81 -11.94
N THR A 11 -20.12 -22.34 -12.82
CA THR A 11 -19.96 -21.12 -13.61
C THR A 11 -19.82 -19.84 -12.79
N SER A 12 -20.58 -19.69 -11.70
CA SER A 12 -20.53 -18.51 -10.82
C SER A 12 -19.27 -18.48 -9.96
N LEU A 13 -18.70 -19.63 -9.58
CA LEU A 13 -17.38 -19.69 -8.95
C LEU A 13 -16.27 -19.36 -9.96
N PHE A 14 -16.41 -19.84 -11.21
CA PHE A 14 -15.54 -19.46 -12.33
C PHE A 14 -15.60 -17.96 -12.63
N LEU A 15 -16.79 -17.33 -12.60
CA LEU A 15 -16.95 -15.90 -12.80
C LEU A 15 -16.28 -15.07 -11.69
N ILE A 16 -16.32 -15.54 -10.43
CA ILE A 16 -15.60 -14.92 -9.31
C ILE A 16 -14.08 -15.01 -9.56
N MET A 17 -13.57 -16.18 -9.97
CA MET A 17 -12.14 -16.35 -10.33
C MET A 17 -11.73 -15.46 -11.51
N ILE A 18 -12.58 -15.30 -12.53
CA ILE A 18 -12.36 -14.39 -13.67
C ILE A 18 -12.37 -12.92 -13.23
N SER A 19 -13.22 -12.55 -12.26
CA SER A 19 -13.21 -11.19 -11.70
C SER A 19 -11.94 -10.89 -10.89
N CYS A 20 -11.36 -11.89 -10.21
CA CYS A 20 -10.06 -11.77 -9.54
C CYS A 20 -8.86 -11.76 -10.51
N LEU A 21 -9.01 -12.33 -11.71
CA LEU A 21 -7.96 -12.35 -12.75
C LEU A 21 -7.70 -10.99 -13.43
N ASN A 22 -8.53 -9.97 -13.18
CA ASN A 22 -8.40 -8.63 -13.77
C ASN A 22 -7.56 -7.64 -12.94
N ILE A 23 -6.44 -8.10 -12.35
CA ILE A 23 -5.52 -7.20 -11.64
C ILE A 23 -4.08 -7.43 -12.14
N ALA A 24 -3.78 -6.98 -13.35
CA ALA A 24 -2.39 -6.86 -13.79
C ALA A 24 -2.16 -5.82 -14.91
N ALA A 25 -3.09 -4.90 -15.19
CA ALA A 25 -2.95 -3.95 -16.30
C ALA A 25 -2.50 -2.52 -15.89
N SER A 26 -2.16 -2.26 -14.62
CA SER A 26 -1.72 -0.91 -14.19
C SER A 26 -0.22 -0.65 -14.31
N GLN A 27 0.60 -1.69 -14.47
CA GLN A 27 2.06 -1.55 -14.41
C GLN A 27 2.64 -0.70 -15.55
N ASN A 28 2.00 -0.68 -16.72
CA ASN A 28 2.50 0.04 -17.89
C ASN A 28 2.12 1.54 -17.92
N LEU A 29 1.18 1.99 -17.09
CA LEU A 29 0.76 3.41 -17.07
C LEU A 29 1.41 4.22 -15.95
N CYS A 30 1.96 3.54 -14.94
CA CYS A 30 2.48 4.16 -13.73
C CYS A 30 4.00 4.05 -13.71
N SER A 31 4.66 5.15 -14.08
CA SER A 31 6.12 5.23 -13.99
C SER A 31 6.58 5.08 -12.54
N ASN A 32 7.70 4.37 -12.37
CA ASN A 32 8.45 4.37 -11.12
C ASN A 32 8.84 5.81 -10.77
N THR A 33 8.71 6.18 -9.49
CA THR A 33 9.04 7.53 -9.02
C THR A 33 9.92 7.47 -7.78
N VAL A 34 10.62 8.55 -7.49
CA VAL A 34 11.44 8.71 -6.28
C VAL A 34 11.17 10.07 -5.65
N CYS A 35 11.37 10.19 -4.34
CA CYS A 35 11.34 11.49 -3.68
C CYS A 35 12.61 12.31 -3.99
N SER A 36 13.77 11.66 -4.04
CA SER A 36 15.09 12.22 -4.39
C SER A 36 16.01 11.12 -4.98
N LEU A 37 17.19 11.49 -5.49
CA LEU A 37 18.14 10.57 -6.14
C LEU A 37 18.56 9.37 -5.26
N ASN A 38 18.63 9.57 -3.94
CA ASN A 38 19.09 8.56 -2.97
C ASN A 38 17.94 7.93 -2.17
N GLU A 39 16.70 8.10 -2.61
CA GLU A 39 15.52 7.58 -1.94
C GLU A 39 15.02 6.27 -2.57
N PRO A 40 14.26 5.45 -1.83
CA PRO A 40 13.64 4.24 -2.37
C PRO A 40 12.78 4.54 -3.60
N VAL A 41 12.85 3.65 -4.59
CA VAL A 41 11.98 3.69 -5.77
C VAL A 41 10.57 3.29 -5.37
N ILE A 42 9.60 4.15 -5.68
CA ILE A 42 8.17 3.96 -5.44
C ILE A 42 7.50 3.45 -6.71
N ARG A 43 6.97 2.24 -6.60
CA ARG A 43 6.08 1.59 -7.57
C ARG A 43 4.91 0.92 -6.86
N PHE A 44 3.95 0.47 -7.66
CA PHE A 44 2.77 -0.28 -7.21
C PHE A 44 3.16 -1.39 -6.21
N PRO A 45 2.45 -1.57 -5.09
CA PRO A 45 1.14 -1.00 -4.75
C PRO A 45 1.19 0.42 -4.15
N PHE A 46 2.38 0.97 -3.90
CA PHE A 46 2.55 2.30 -3.33
C PHE A 46 2.49 3.39 -4.41
N ARG A 47 2.05 4.57 -4.01
CA ARG A 47 2.07 5.76 -4.88
C ARG A 47 2.48 7.00 -4.11
N ILE A 48 3.16 7.93 -4.77
CA ILE A 48 3.44 9.24 -4.18
C ILE A 48 2.19 10.13 -4.31
N GLN A 49 1.66 10.56 -3.17
CA GLN A 49 0.54 11.48 -3.11
C GLN A 49 0.88 12.78 -3.86
N ASN A 50 -0.05 13.28 -4.68
CA ASN A 50 0.09 14.49 -5.49
C ASN A 50 1.14 14.45 -6.63
N ARG A 51 1.86 13.34 -6.83
CA ARG A 51 2.74 13.14 -8.00
C ARG A 51 2.22 12.08 -8.98
N GLN A 52 1.53 11.06 -8.48
CA GLN A 52 0.96 9.97 -9.28
C GLN A 52 -0.57 9.95 -9.21
N SER A 53 -1.21 9.49 -10.29
CA SER A 53 -2.65 9.24 -10.34
C SER A 53 -3.10 8.31 -9.21
N LYS A 54 -4.34 8.45 -8.73
CA LYS A 54 -4.93 7.53 -7.73
C LYS A 54 -4.95 6.08 -8.22
N SER A 55 -4.99 5.85 -9.53
CA SER A 55 -4.96 4.51 -10.14
C SER A 55 -3.59 3.82 -10.05
N CYS A 56 -2.52 4.53 -9.64
CA CYS A 56 -1.17 3.99 -9.58
C CYS A 56 -0.80 3.29 -8.27
N GLY A 57 -1.71 3.27 -7.30
CA GLY A 57 -1.51 2.55 -6.05
C GLY A 57 -2.84 2.19 -5.40
N TYR A 58 -2.80 1.39 -4.36
CA TYR A 58 -4.00 1.08 -3.59
C TYR A 58 -4.40 2.25 -2.69
N PRO A 59 -5.71 2.46 -2.45
CA PRO A 59 -6.16 3.34 -1.38
C PRO A 59 -5.54 2.91 -0.04
N GLY A 60 -4.93 3.85 0.70
CA GLY A 60 -4.23 3.58 1.96
C GLY A 60 -2.74 3.24 1.81
N PHE A 61 -2.23 3.13 0.58
CA PHE A 61 -0.80 2.88 0.27
C PHE A 61 -0.11 4.15 -0.24
N GLU A 62 -0.61 5.32 0.18
CA GLU A 62 0.00 6.60 -0.12
C GLU A 62 1.33 6.80 0.62
N ILE A 63 2.34 7.15 -0.14
CA ILE A 63 3.63 7.66 0.34
C ILE A 63 3.67 9.17 0.09
N SER A 64 4.35 9.90 0.95
CA SER A 64 4.61 11.33 0.77
C SER A 64 6.11 11.60 0.76
N CYS A 65 6.52 12.72 0.18
CA CYS A 65 7.89 13.20 0.31
C CYS A 65 7.93 14.26 1.41
N GLY A 66 8.84 14.09 2.37
CA GLY A 66 9.08 15.02 3.47
C GLY A 66 9.71 16.32 3.00
N SER A 67 9.90 17.25 3.93
CA SER A 67 10.49 18.56 3.65
C SER A 67 11.97 18.49 3.25
N SER A 68 12.68 17.43 3.64
CA SER A 68 14.06 17.15 3.23
C SER A 68 14.11 16.17 2.04
N ASN A 69 12.98 15.97 1.37
CA ASN A 69 12.77 14.99 0.30
C ASN A 69 12.94 13.52 0.70
N GLU A 70 12.86 13.21 2.00
CA GLU A 70 12.82 11.84 2.49
C GLU A 70 11.49 11.16 2.17
N THR A 71 11.50 9.85 1.95
CA THR A 71 10.30 9.04 1.70
C THR A 71 9.57 8.78 3.01
N ILE A 72 8.33 9.24 3.12
CA ILE A 72 7.52 9.13 4.34
C ILE A 72 6.34 8.19 4.12
N LEU A 73 6.24 7.19 4.99
CA LEU A 73 5.06 6.33 5.16
C LEU A 73 4.27 6.79 6.39
N GLU A 74 2.97 7.03 6.22
CA GLU A 74 2.07 7.28 7.35
C GLU A 74 1.27 6.02 7.66
N LEU A 75 1.52 5.44 8.82
CA LEU A 75 0.78 4.29 9.31
C LEU A 75 -0.38 4.77 10.18
N PRO A 76 -1.60 4.24 9.97
CA PRO A 76 -2.73 4.53 10.84
C PRO A 76 -2.37 4.32 12.31
N PHE A 77 -2.71 5.29 13.16
CA PHE A 77 -2.49 5.29 14.60
C PHE A 77 -1.02 5.29 15.08
N SER A 78 -0.06 5.02 14.19
CA SER A 78 1.37 4.92 14.55
C SER A 78 2.17 6.14 14.10
N GLY A 79 1.62 6.95 13.18
CA GLY A 79 2.24 8.21 12.75
C GLY A 79 3.08 8.06 11.50
N LYS A 80 4.04 8.98 11.32
CA LYS A 80 4.86 9.12 10.12
C LYS A 80 6.25 8.54 10.35
N PHE A 81 6.71 7.74 9.40
CA PHE A 81 8.00 7.05 9.45
C PHE A 81 8.79 7.31 8.18
N VAL A 82 10.11 7.45 8.34
CA VAL A 82 11.05 7.51 7.20
C VAL A 82 11.26 6.10 6.66
N VAL A 83 11.01 5.90 5.38
CA VAL A 83 11.24 4.64 4.68
C VAL A 83 12.71 4.53 4.33
N GLN A 84 13.38 3.49 4.84
CA GLN A 84 14.77 3.18 4.52
C GLN A 84 14.88 2.38 3.22
N ALA A 85 14.00 1.39 3.04
CA ALA A 85 14.01 0.54 1.85
C ALA A 85 12.64 -0.11 1.62
N ILE A 86 12.37 -0.46 0.37
CA ILE A 86 11.20 -1.26 -0.04
C ILE A 86 11.73 -2.46 -0.81
N ASP A 87 11.58 -3.65 -0.23
CA ASP A 87 11.84 -4.92 -0.91
C ASP A 87 10.53 -5.45 -1.48
N TYR A 88 10.39 -5.32 -2.79
CA TYR A 88 9.17 -5.73 -3.49
C TYR A 88 9.09 -7.23 -3.74
N ASP A 89 10.23 -7.92 -3.80
CA ASP A 89 10.27 -9.37 -4.03
C ASP A 89 9.83 -10.09 -2.75
N ARG A 90 10.22 -9.55 -1.59
CA ARG A 90 9.81 -10.02 -0.26
C ARG A 90 8.53 -9.37 0.26
N GLN A 91 8.06 -8.33 -0.40
CA GLN A 91 6.92 -7.51 0.04
C GLN A 91 7.13 -6.90 1.44
N GLU A 92 8.35 -6.43 1.71
CA GLU A 92 8.76 -5.84 2.98
C GLU A 92 9.06 -4.34 2.83
N ILE A 93 8.63 -3.55 3.82
CA ILE A 93 9.02 -2.14 3.96
C ILE A 93 9.84 -1.97 5.23
N ARG A 94 11.03 -1.39 5.09
CA ARG A 94 11.93 -1.10 6.21
C ARG A 94 11.79 0.36 6.56
N ILE A 95 11.33 0.65 7.76
CA ILE A 95 11.11 2.00 8.26
C ILE A 95 12.08 2.29 9.41
N ASN A 96 12.50 3.54 9.53
CA ASN A 96 13.23 4.00 10.70
C ASN A 96 12.21 4.38 11.78
N ASP A 97 12.27 3.72 12.93
CA ASP A 97 11.55 4.17 14.12
C ASP A 97 12.36 5.33 14.73
N GLN A 98 12.06 6.54 14.27
CA GLN A 98 12.67 7.71 14.87
C GLN A 98 11.99 7.93 16.22
N GLU A 99 12.62 7.40 17.27
CA GLU A 99 12.23 7.41 18.68
C GLU A 99 11.64 8.76 19.15
N LYS A 100 10.36 9.03 18.84
CA LYS A 100 9.57 10.17 19.32
C LYS A 100 8.09 9.82 19.34
N LEU A 101 7.70 8.95 20.27
CA LEU A 101 6.66 9.13 21.29
C LEU A 101 6.20 7.75 21.77
N PRO A 102 6.09 7.50 23.09
CA PRO A 102 5.50 6.27 23.59
C PRO A 102 4.07 6.16 23.05
N CYS A 103 3.67 4.95 22.65
CA CYS A 103 2.32 4.61 22.21
C CYS A 103 1.31 5.39 23.06
N ARG A 104 0.65 6.40 22.47
CA ARG A 104 -0.36 7.18 23.16
C ARG A 104 -1.50 6.21 23.47
N SER A 105 -1.58 5.77 24.72
CA SER A 105 -2.72 5.01 25.22
C SER A 105 -3.99 5.77 24.85
N ASN A 106 -4.93 5.03 24.27
CA ASN A 106 -6.21 5.50 23.76
C ASN A 106 -6.87 6.48 24.75
N PRO A 107 -7.28 7.71 24.35
CA PRO A 107 -7.99 8.63 25.23
C PRO A 107 -9.47 8.24 25.49
N PHE A 108 -9.86 7.01 25.18
CA PHE A 108 -11.21 6.47 25.37
C PHE A 108 -11.24 5.16 26.19
N ALA A 109 -10.22 4.89 27.00
CA ALA A 109 -10.29 3.89 28.08
C ALA A 109 -10.80 4.53 29.37
#